data_AF-A0A699R7W6-F1
#
_entry.id   AF-A0A699R7W6-F1
#
_cell.length_a   1.000
_cell.length_b   1.000
_cell.length_c   1.000
_cell.angle_alpha   90.00
_cell.angle_beta   90.00
_cell.angle_gamma   90.00
#
_symmetry.space_group_name_H-M   'P 1'
#
loop_
_entity.id
_entity.type
_entity.pdbx_description
1 polymer ?
#
loop_
_entity_poly.entity_id
_entity_poly.type
_entity_poly.pdbx_seq_one_letter_code
_entity_poly.pdbx_strand_id
1 'polypeptide(L)'
;IATITTSGGAPIPPPTIPSIILENLPTFNSVFHFEERLRSLETSFSEYRQTNQFADAVSVILGIIHQYMDQQIKEAVREAVQIQTDRLQDLLQRENDEFLCNIDENMKKVLKELVKNQVKEQVSPDLSEMELKKILIEKMEGNKSIQRSDEQRNLYKALVEAYEADKAILETYGDSTILKRRREDDDQEGPSTGSNRGSERQKEGGEQESASTPSEKAT
;
A
#
# COMPACT_ATOMS: atom_id res chain seq x y z
N ILE A 1 -18.72 67.90 -64.83
CA ILE A 1 -19.76 67.00 -65.39
C ILE A 1 -20.17 67.62 -66.72
N ALA A 2 -19.85 66.96 -67.84
CA ALA A 2 -20.13 67.47 -69.19
C ALA A 2 -21.16 66.56 -69.86
N THR A 3 -22.30 67.15 -70.22
CA THR A 3 -23.43 66.47 -70.88
C THR A 3 -23.22 66.53 -72.39
N ILE A 4 -23.13 65.38 -73.05
CA ILE A 4 -22.97 65.29 -74.51
C ILE A 4 -24.32 64.91 -75.12
N THR A 5 -24.89 65.82 -75.91
CA THR A 5 -26.14 65.62 -76.65
C THR A 5 -25.84 64.88 -77.95
N THR A 6 -26.16 63.59 -78.02
CA THR A 6 -26.05 62.78 -79.24
C THR A 6 -27.30 62.98 -80.11
N SER A 7 -27.09 63.57 -81.28
CA SER A 7 -28.10 63.77 -82.33
C SER A 7 -28.51 62.43 -82.96
N GLY A 8 -29.82 62.18 -83.03
CA GLY A 8 -30.39 60.91 -83.49
C GLY A 8 -30.25 60.69 -85.00
N GLY A 9 -29.28 59.87 -85.38
CA GLY A 9 -29.22 59.17 -86.68
C GLY A 9 -29.80 57.76 -86.56
N ALA A 10 -30.48 57.28 -87.61
CA ALA A 10 -31.15 55.97 -87.63
C ALA A 10 -30.19 54.79 -87.34
N PRO A 11 -30.64 53.70 -86.69
CA PRO A 11 -29.79 52.56 -86.35
C PRO A 11 -29.34 51.82 -87.63
N ILE A 12 -28.03 51.61 -87.77
CA ILE A 12 -27.47 50.78 -88.84
C ILE A 12 -27.63 49.30 -88.42
N PRO A 13 -28.16 48.41 -89.28
CA PRO A 13 -28.28 46.99 -88.93
C PRO A 13 -26.88 46.37 -88.72
N PRO A 14 -26.72 45.45 -87.75
CA PRO A 14 -25.44 44.78 -87.51
C PRO A 14 -25.01 44.00 -88.76
N PRO A 15 -23.70 43.97 -89.07
CA PRO A 15 -23.20 43.27 -90.24
C PRO A 15 -23.44 41.76 -90.12
N THR A 16 -24.20 41.20 -91.05
CA THR A 16 -24.44 39.75 -91.15
C THR A 16 -23.17 39.07 -91.66
N ILE A 17 -22.44 38.41 -90.77
CA ILE A 17 -21.26 37.60 -91.13
C ILE A 17 -21.76 36.33 -91.85
N PRO A 18 -21.26 35.99 -93.06
CA PRO A 18 -21.64 34.76 -93.74
C PRO A 18 -21.23 33.50 -92.96
N SER A 19 -22.19 32.61 -92.64
CA SER A 19 -21.98 31.38 -91.85
C SER A 19 -20.91 30.42 -92.40
N ILE A 20 -20.60 30.52 -93.69
CA ILE A 20 -19.55 29.74 -94.38
C ILE A 20 -18.14 29.93 -93.81
N ILE A 21 -17.87 31.04 -93.10
CA ILE A 21 -16.58 31.29 -92.43
C ILE A 21 -16.53 30.61 -91.06
N LEU A 22 -17.68 30.45 -90.38
CA LEU A 22 -17.76 29.79 -89.08
C LEU A 22 -17.72 28.25 -89.19
N GLU A 23 -18.20 27.68 -90.30
CA GLU A 23 -18.21 26.23 -90.51
C GLU A 23 -16.82 25.61 -90.73
N ASN A 24 -15.82 26.41 -91.16
CA ASN A 24 -14.48 25.92 -91.49
C ASN A 24 -13.42 26.22 -90.41
N LEU A 25 -13.80 26.83 -89.29
CA LEU A 25 -12.87 27.15 -88.21
C LEU A 25 -12.74 25.95 -87.25
N PRO A 26 -11.55 25.38 -87.02
CA PRO A 26 -11.40 24.38 -85.97
C PRO A 26 -11.89 24.98 -84.65
N THR A 27 -12.84 24.30 -84.02
CA THR A 27 -13.46 24.76 -82.78
C THR A 27 -12.37 25.13 -81.78
N PHE A 28 -12.52 26.28 -81.09
CA PHE A 28 -11.58 26.77 -80.08
C PHE A 28 -11.10 25.67 -79.10
N ASN A 29 -12.00 24.75 -78.73
CA ASN A 29 -11.72 23.59 -77.89
C ASN A 29 -10.62 22.66 -78.47
N SER A 30 -10.59 22.49 -79.79
CA SER A 30 -9.64 21.61 -80.51
C SER A 30 -8.28 22.27 -80.72
N VAL A 31 -8.21 23.56 -81.07
CA VAL A 31 -6.92 24.25 -81.34
C VAL A 31 -6.08 24.35 -80.08
N PHE A 32 -6.72 24.50 -78.92
CA PHE A 32 -6.04 24.63 -77.63
C PHE A 32 -5.95 23.32 -76.84
N HIS A 33 -6.40 22.19 -77.41
CA HIS A 33 -6.48 20.89 -76.73
C HIS A 33 -7.08 21.02 -75.32
N PHE A 34 -8.12 21.85 -75.19
CA PHE A 34 -8.57 22.31 -73.88
C PHE A 34 -9.08 21.15 -73.02
N GLU A 35 -9.78 20.18 -73.62
CA GLU A 35 -10.18 18.94 -72.94
C GLU A 35 -9.01 18.13 -72.38
N GLU A 36 -7.91 18.04 -73.12
CA GLU A 36 -6.72 17.29 -72.69
C GLU A 36 -6.00 18.01 -71.55
N ARG A 37 -5.92 19.34 -71.62
CA ARG A 37 -5.37 20.19 -70.56
C ARG A 37 -6.23 20.17 -69.30
N LEU A 38 -7.56 20.20 -69.44
CA LEU A 38 -8.50 20.10 -68.33
C LEU A 38 -8.37 18.73 -67.64
N ARG A 39 -8.29 17.65 -68.42
CA ARG A 39 -8.08 16.29 -67.90
C ARG A 39 -6.75 16.16 -67.16
N SER A 40 -5.66 16.67 -67.72
CA SER A 40 -4.34 16.66 -67.07
C SER A 40 -4.34 17.47 -65.77
N LEU A 41 -5.00 18.63 -65.76
CA LEU A 41 -5.15 19.46 -64.57
C LEU A 41 -5.96 18.73 -63.48
N GLU A 42 -7.07 18.10 -63.85
CA GLU A 42 -7.91 17.31 -62.94
C GLU A 42 -7.16 16.11 -62.36
N THR A 43 -6.36 15.40 -63.17
CA THR A 43 -5.45 14.35 -62.69
C THR A 43 -4.43 14.90 -61.68
N SER A 44 -3.80 16.05 -61.95
CA SER A 44 -2.82 16.65 -61.03
C SER A 44 -3.44 17.09 -59.70
N PHE A 45 -4.66 17.63 -59.71
CA PHE A 45 -5.40 17.97 -58.49
C PHE A 45 -5.84 16.73 -57.71
N SER A 46 -6.19 15.64 -58.42
CA SER A 46 -6.54 14.36 -57.80
C SER A 46 -5.33 13.71 -57.12
N GLU A 47 -4.17 13.69 -57.79
CA GLU A 47 -2.91 13.21 -57.19
C GLU A 47 -2.52 14.04 -55.96
N TYR A 48 -2.58 15.38 -56.06
CA TYR A 48 -2.32 16.27 -54.92
C TYR A 48 -3.28 16.03 -53.73
N ARG A 49 -4.56 15.74 -53.99
CA ARG A 49 -5.55 15.38 -52.98
C ARG A 49 -5.29 14.00 -52.36
N GLN A 50 -4.82 13.04 -53.14
CA GLN A 50 -4.52 11.67 -52.69
C GLN A 50 -3.20 11.59 -51.90
N THR A 51 -2.22 12.45 -52.19
CA THR A 51 -0.97 12.55 -51.44
C THR A 51 -1.03 13.55 -50.31
N ASN A 52 -2.16 13.69 -49.61
CA ASN A 52 -2.24 14.52 -48.41
C ASN A 52 -1.56 13.83 -47.22
N GLN A 53 -0.30 13.43 -47.39
CA GLN A 53 0.60 12.89 -46.38
C GLN A 53 0.69 13.80 -45.15
N PHE A 54 0.34 15.08 -45.31
CA PHE A 54 0.22 16.03 -44.21
C PHE A 54 -0.91 15.64 -43.24
N ALA A 55 -2.09 15.21 -43.73
CA ALA A 55 -3.18 14.76 -42.86
C ALA A 55 -2.81 13.47 -42.08
N ASP A 56 -2.11 12.54 -42.74
CA ASP A 56 -1.62 11.32 -42.11
C ASP A 56 -0.53 11.64 -41.07
N ALA A 57 0.45 12.47 -41.42
CA ALA A 57 1.51 12.91 -40.51
C ALA A 57 0.95 13.67 -39.30
N VAL A 58 -0.02 14.56 -39.49
CA VAL A 58 -0.71 15.27 -38.39
C VAL A 58 -1.45 14.29 -37.49
N SER A 59 -2.11 13.27 -38.05
CA SER A 59 -2.81 12.24 -37.29
C SER A 59 -1.84 11.38 -36.47
N VAL A 60 -0.68 11.02 -37.04
CA VAL A 60 0.38 10.29 -36.34
C VAL A 60 0.96 11.12 -35.19
N ILE A 61 1.24 12.41 -35.40
CA ILE A 61 1.72 13.32 -34.35
C ILE A 61 0.70 13.44 -33.22
N LEU A 62 -0.59 13.61 -33.56
CA LEU A 62 -1.66 13.70 -32.57
C LEU A 62 -1.78 12.40 -31.75
N GLY A 63 -1.65 11.24 -32.40
CA GLY A 63 -1.63 9.94 -31.74
C GLY A 63 -0.46 9.77 -30.76
N ILE A 64 0.74 10.19 -31.15
CA ILE A 64 1.93 10.17 -30.29
C ILE A 64 1.74 11.07 -29.07
N ILE A 65 1.20 12.28 -29.25
CA ILE A 65 0.93 13.21 -28.15
C ILE A 65 -0.09 12.60 -27.19
N HIS A 66 -1.20 12.04 -27.70
CA HIS A 66 -2.22 11.42 -26.86
C HIS A 66 -1.65 10.26 -26.04
N GLN A 67 -0.86 9.38 -26.67
CA GLN A 67 -0.20 8.26 -26.00
C GLN A 67 0.78 8.74 -24.92
N TYR A 68 1.58 9.76 -25.21
CA TYR A 68 2.49 10.36 -24.23
C TYR A 68 1.73 10.95 -23.04
N MET A 69 0.65 11.69 -23.29
CA MET A 69 -0.16 12.29 -22.23
C MET A 69 -0.81 11.22 -21.34
N ASP A 70 -1.40 10.18 -21.92
CA ASP A 70 -1.98 9.06 -21.18
C ASP A 70 -0.93 8.35 -20.31
N GLN A 71 0.26 8.11 -20.85
CA GLN A 71 1.35 7.46 -20.12
C GLN A 71 1.86 8.33 -18.96
N GLN A 72 2.09 9.61 -19.20
CA GLN A 72 2.56 10.56 -18.18
C GLN A 72 1.55 10.70 -17.05
N ILE A 73 0.26 10.83 -17.37
CA ILE A 73 -0.79 10.93 -16.35
C ILE A 73 -0.88 9.63 -15.56
N LYS A 74 -0.83 8.47 -16.23
CA LYS A 74 -0.90 7.17 -15.57
C LYS A 74 0.26 6.94 -14.60
N GLU A 75 1.49 7.28 -14.99
CA GLU A 75 2.65 7.14 -14.12
C GLU A 75 2.63 8.16 -12.98
N ALA A 76 2.28 9.42 -13.24
CA ALA A 76 2.13 10.42 -12.18
C ALA A 76 1.08 10.01 -11.13
N VAL A 77 -0.06 9.46 -11.58
CA VAL A 77 -1.09 8.92 -10.66
C VAL A 77 -0.57 7.72 -9.90
N ARG A 78 0.14 6.79 -10.56
CA ARG A 78 0.72 5.62 -9.90
C ARG A 78 1.71 6.04 -8.81
N GLU A 79 2.63 6.95 -9.10
CA GLU A 79 3.61 7.45 -8.13
C GLU A 79 2.91 8.14 -6.94
N ALA A 80 1.92 9.00 -7.22
CA ALA A 80 1.17 9.69 -6.17
C ALA A 80 0.41 8.72 -5.25
N VAL A 81 -0.17 7.64 -5.82
CA VAL A 81 -0.85 6.58 -5.05
C VAL A 81 0.15 5.78 -4.23
N GLN A 82 1.31 5.43 -4.81
CA GLN A 82 2.34 4.68 -4.13
C GLN A 82 2.87 5.46 -2.92
N ILE A 83 3.23 6.73 -3.11
CA ILE A 83 3.71 7.61 -2.02
C ILE A 83 2.67 7.69 -0.89
N GLN A 84 1.39 7.83 -1.22
CA GLN A 84 0.34 7.87 -0.19
C GLN A 84 0.19 6.53 0.53
N THR A 85 0.32 5.42 -0.18
CA THR A 85 0.23 4.07 0.39
C THR A 85 1.39 3.79 1.32
N ASP A 86 2.62 4.12 0.92
CA ASP A 86 3.81 3.96 1.76
C ASP A 86 3.70 4.80 3.03
N ARG A 87 3.26 6.06 2.92
CA ARG A 87 3.03 6.93 4.08
C ARG A 87 1.95 6.40 5.02
N LEU A 88 0.89 5.81 4.48
CA LEU A 88 -0.18 5.22 5.28
C LEU A 88 0.33 3.97 6.01
N GLN A 89 1.11 3.14 5.33
CA GLN A 89 1.72 1.95 5.92
C GLN A 89 2.67 2.32 7.06
N ASP A 90 3.54 3.31 6.86
CA ASP A 90 4.46 3.79 7.91
C ASP A 90 3.72 4.35 9.12
N LEU A 91 2.62 5.08 8.89
CA LEU A 91 1.81 5.65 9.97
C LEU A 91 1.11 4.56 10.79
N LEU A 92 0.49 3.60 10.10
CA LEU A 92 -0.17 2.45 10.75
C LEU A 92 0.84 1.61 11.52
N GLN A 93 2.03 1.39 10.96
CA GLN A 93 3.10 0.65 11.65
C GLN A 93 3.52 1.38 12.93
N ARG A 94 3.79 2.69 12.83
CA ARG A 94 4.18 3.50 13.99
C ARG A 94 3.10 3.54 15.08
N GLU A 95 1.84 3.72 14.70
CA GLU A 95 0.72 3.76 15.63
C GLU A 95 0.56 2.41 16.36
N ASN A 96 0.71 1.30 15.64
CA ASN A 96 0.70 -0.03 16.25
C ASN A 96 1.87 -0.23 17.21
N ASP A 97 3.08 0.19 16.83
CA ASP A 97 4.27 0.07 17.68
C ASP A 97 4.14 0.91 18.97
N GLU A 98 3.59 2.13 18.86
CA GLU A 98 3.29 3.00 20.01
C GLU A 98 2.22 2.39 20.93
N PHE A 99 1.16 1.83 20.34
CA PHE A 99 0.11 1.13 21.09
C PHE A 99 0.66 -0.07 21.87
N LEU A 100 1.51 -0.88 21.23
CA LEU A 100 2.15 -2.03 21.88
C LEU A 100 3.08 -1.58 23.02
N CYS A 101 3.88 -0.52 22.83
CA CYS A 101 4.72 0.05 23.88
C CYS A 101 3.89 0.53 25.08
N ASN A 102 2.74 1.18 24.83
CA ASN A 102 1.85 1.61 25.89
C ASN A 102 1.22 0.42 26.65
N ILE A 103 0.84 -0.64 25.94
CA ILE A 103 0.36 -1.88 26.57
C ILE A 103 1.45 -2.48 27.46
N ASP A 104 2.68 -2.62 26.95
CA ASP A 104 3.80 -3.18 27.71
C ASP A 104 4.06 -2.42 29.01
N GLU A 105 4.15 -1.09 28.93
CA GLU A 105 4.36 -0.25 30.10
C GLU A 105 3.19 -0.32 31.10
N ASN A 106 1.95 -0.46 30.63
CA ASN A 106 0.80 -0.65 31.51
C ASN A 106 0.79 -2.05 32.16
N MET A 107 1.12 -3.11 31.42
CA MET A 107 1.23 -4.47 31.97
C MET A 107 2.32 -4.53 33.03
N LYS A 108 3.48 -3.91 32.78
CA LYS A 108 4.58 -3.79 33.74
C LYS A 108 4.15 -3.09 35.03
N LYS A 109 3.37 -2.00 34.95
CA LYS A 109 2.83 -1.31 36.13
C LYS A 109 1.88 -2.22 36.91
N VAL A 110 0.94 -2.89 36.23
CA VAL A 110 -0.02 -3.82 36.87
C VAL A 110 0.72 -4.97 37.55
N LEU A 111 1.68 -5.60 36.87
CA LEU A 111 2.50 -6.68 37.44
C LEU A 111 3.31 -6.20 38.64
N LYS A 112 3.93 -5.02 38.56
CA LYS A 112 4.68 -4.43 39.68
C LYS A 112 3.78 -4.20 40.90
N GLU A 113 2.57 -3.70 40.69
CA GLU A 113 1.61 -3.49 41.77
C GLU A 113 1.12 -4.81 42.36
N LEU A 114 0.79 -5.79 41.51
CA LEU A 114 0.37 -7.13 41.94
C LEU A 114 1.47 -7.81 42.77
N VAL A 115 2.71 -7.79 42.31
CA VAL A 115 3.87 -8.33 43.05
C VAL A 115 4.05 -7.60 44.38
N LYS A 116 3.94 -6.26 44.39
CA LYS A 116 4.04 -5.48 45.62
C LYS A 116 2.96 -5.86 46.64
N ASN A 117 1.71 -6.02 46.20
CA ASN A 117 0.59 -6.39 47.05
C ASN A 117 0.74 -7.84 47.55
N GLN A 118 1.12 -8.77 46.68
CA GLN A 118 1.35 -10.16 47.06
C GLN A 118 2.48 -10.29 48.09
N VAL A 119 3.60 -9.59 47.89
CA VAL A 119 4.69 -9.55 48.87
C VAL A 119 4.20 -8.97 50.20
N LYS A 120 3.41 -7.90 50.18
CA LYS A 120 2.86 -7.31 51.39
C LYS A 120 1.91 -8.25 52.14
N GLU A 121 1.05 -8.98 51.43
CA GLU A 121 0.04 -9.85 52.05
C GLU A 121 0.60 -11.20 52.51
N GLN A 122 1.51 -11.81 51.73
CA GLN A 122 2.02 -13.15 52.04
C GLN A 122 3.32 -13.13 52.84
N VAL A 123 4.24 -12.21 52.55
CA VAL A 123 5.56 -12.20 53.23
C VAL A 123 5.51 -11.46 54.57
N SER A 124 4.60 -10.49 54.74
CA SER A 124 4.50 -9.75 56.01
C SER A 124 4.06 -10.62 57.20
N PRO A 125 3.06 -11.51 57.09
CA PRO A 125 2.72 -12.45 58.15
C PRO A 125 3.87 -13.40 58.49
N ASP A 126 4.50 -13.99 57.48
CA ASP A 126 5.61 -14.94 57.68
C ASP A 126 6.81 -14.29 58.38
N LEU A 127 7.16 -13.05 57.99
CA LEU A 127 8.22 -12.28 58.63
C LEU A 127 7.89 -11.96 60.10
N SER A 128 6.66 -11.56 60.38
CA SER A 128 6.22 -11.24 61.74
C SER A 128 6.05 -12.48 62.62
N GLU A 129 5.64 -13.62 62.06
CA GLU A 129 5.65 -14.91 62.75
C GLU A 129 7.07 -15.32 63.15
N MET A 130 8.04 -15.17 62.24
CA MET A 130 9.44 -15.47 62.50
C MET A 130 10.03 -14.55 63.59
N GLU A 131 9.71 -13.25 63.58
CA GLU A 131 10.11 -12.32 64.66
C GLU A 131 9.50 -12.70 66.01
N LEU A 132 8.23 -13.08 66.05
CA LEU A 132 7.55 -13.55 67.27
C LEU A 132 8.16 -14.85 67.81
N LYS A 133 8.46 -15.83 66.93
CA LYS A 133 9.17 -17.07 67.31
C LYS A 133 10.52 -16.74 67.97
N LYS A 134 11.31 -15.83 67.38
CA LYS A 134 12.60 -15.38 67.94
C LYS A 134 12.45 -14.77 69.33
N ILE A 135 11.50 -13.84 69.51
CA ILE A 135 11.25 -13.18 70.81
C ILE A 135 10.85 -14.20 71.89
N LEU A 136 10.03 -15.19 71.54
CA LEU A 136 9.58 -16.21 72.48
C LEU A 136 10.75 -17.11 72.94
N ILE A 137 11.64 -17.50 72.02
CA ILE A 137 12.87 -18.27 72.32
C ILE A 137 13.74 -17.49 73.32
N GLU A 138 14.06 -16.21 73.03
CA GLU A 138 14.87 -15.35 73.91
C GLU A 138 14.25 -15.21 75.31
N LYS A 139 12.92 -15.06 75.40
CA LYS A 139 12.18 -14.96 76.68
C LYS A 139 12.24 -16.25 77.49
N MET A 140 12.12 -17.41 76.85
CA MET A 140 12.18 -18.70 77.55
C MET A 140 13.58 -18.99 78.08
N GLU A 141 14.62 -18.61 77.33
CA GLU A 141 16.02 -18.76 77.74
C GLU A 141 16.37 -17.82 78.91
N GLY A 142 16.00 -16.53 78.81
CA GLY A 142 16.23 -15.55 79.87
C GLY A 142 15.51 -15.87 81.19
N ASN A 143 14.32 -16.47 81.12
CA ASN A 143 13.54 -16.86 82.31
C ASN A 143 13.93 -18.23 82.89
N LYS A 144 14.89 -18.95 82.28
CA LYS A 144 15.27 -20.33 82.64
C LYS A 144 14.08 -21.31 82.69
N SER A 145 13.01 -21.07 81.91
CA SER A 145 11.81 -21.92 81.93
C SER A 145 12.07 -23.29 81.31
N ILE A 146 13.02 -23.38 80.37
CA ILE A 146 13.40 -24.60 79.64
C ILE A 146 13.78 -25.77 80.57
N GLN A 147 14.15 -25.49 81.83
CA GLN A 147 14.56 -26.49 82.83
C GLN A 147 13.43 -26.89 83.81
N ARG A 148 12.25 -26.27 83.74
CA ARG A 148 11.18 -26.46 84.74
C ARG A 148 10.30 -27.68 84.50
N SER A 149 10.12 -28.11 83.25
CA SER A 149 9.42 -29.35 82.92
C SER A 149 9.88 -29.92 81.59
N ASP A 150 9.64 -31.21 81.37
CA ASP A 150 9.97 -31.88 80.12
C ASP A 150 9.13 -31.34 78.94
N GLU A 151 7.89 -30.93 79.18
CA GLU A 151 7.05 -30.27 78.17
C GLU A 151 7.63 -28.93 77.72
N GLN A 152 8.15 -28.12 78.65
CA GLN A 152 8.77 -26.82 78.30
C GLN A 152 10.06 -27.00 77.50
N ARG A 153 10.80 -28.07 77.78
CA ARG A 153 12.01 -28.45 77.04
C ARG A 153 11.70 -28.93 75.62
N ASN A 154 10.64 -29.73 75.47
CA ASN A 154 10.15 -30.18 74.17
C ASN A 154 9.60 -29.01 73.33
N LEU A 155 8.85 -28.10 73.95
CA LEU A 155 8.35 -26.89 73.28
C LEU A 155 9.49 -26.00 72.79
N TYR A 156 10.51 -25.77 73.63
CA TYR A 156 11.69 -25.00 73.24
C TYR A 156 12.41 -25.61 72.04
N LYS A 157 12.67 -26.93 72.07
CA LYS A 157 13.31 -27.65 70.98
C LYS A 157 12.53 -27.52 69.67
N ALA A 158 11.20 -27.68 69.73
CA ALA A 158 10.34 -27.53 68.56
C ALA A 158 10.34 -26.09 68.01
N LEU A 159 10.35 -25.07 68.88
CA LEU A 159 10.38 -23.66 68.46
C LEU A 159 11.70 -23.29 67.77
N VAL A 160 12.83 -23.74 68.32
CA VAL A 160 14.16 -23.52 67.73
C VAL A 160 14.28 -24.23 66.39
N GLU A 161 13.83 -25.48 66.29
CA GLU A 161 13.83 -26.23 65.03
C GLU A 161 12.95 -25.56 63.96
N ALA A 162 11.75 -25.10 64.32
CA ALA A 162 10.87 -24.38 63.39
C ALA A 162 11.48 -23.05 62.94
N TYR A 163 12.10 -22.29 63.85
CA TYR A 163 12.75 -21.02 63.54
C TYR A 163 13.94 -21.18 62.58
N GLU A 164 14.81 -22.17 62.81
CA GLU A 164 15.94 -22.44 61.91
C GLU A 164 15.48 -22.95 60.53
N ALA A 165 14.37 -23.72 60.47
CA ALA A 165 13.77 -24.15 59.21
C ALA A 165 13.25 -22.95 58.38
N ASP A 166 12.46 -22.06 58.98
CA ASP A 166 11.93 -20.86 58.31
C ASP A 166 13.06 -19.95 57.82
N LYS A 167 14.12 -19.80 58.64
CA LYS A 167 15.32 -19.03 58.30
C LYS A 167 16.08 -19.61 57.10
N ALA A 168 16.24 -20.94 57.04
CA ALA A 168 16.87 -21.60 55.91
C ALA A 168 16.07 -21.43 54.60
N ILE A 169 14.73 -21.48 54.68
CA ILE A 169 13.84 -21.21 53.54
C ILE A 169 14.04 -19.77 53.02
N LEU A 170 14.09 -18.79 53.93
CA LEU A 170 14.30 -17.39 53.57
C LEU A 170 15.68 -17.16 52.92
N GLU A 171 16.73 -17.79 53.45
CA GLU A 171 18.10 -17.70 52.94
C GLU A 171 18.22 -18.27 51.51
N THR A 172 17.58 -19.41 51.23
CA THR A 172 17.51 -19.97 49.86
C THR A 172 16.75 -19.09 48.86
N TYR A 173 15.77 -18.30 49.31
CA TYR A 173 15.05 -17.36 48.45
C TYR A 173 15.91 -16.13 48.13
N GLY A 174 16.72 -15.66 49.08
CA GLY A 174 17.72 -14.60 48.87
C GLY A 174 18.76 -14.98 47.81
N ASP A 175 19.30 -16.19 47.88
CA ASP A 175 20.30 -16.69 46.93
C ASP A 175 19.74 -16.97 45.51
N SER A 176 18.44 -17.27 45.38
CA SER A 176 17.79 -17.45 44.07
C SER A 176 17.76 -16.19 43.20
N THR A 177 17.91 -15.00 43.79
CA THR A 177 18.00 -13.74 43.03
C THR A 177 19.32 -13.59 42.27
N ILE A 178 20.35 -14.37 42.59
CA ILE A 178 21.65 -14.37 41.90
C ILE A 178 21.61 -15.21 40.62
N LEU A 179 20.80 -16.29 40.58
CA LEU A 179 20.68 -17.18 39.42
C LEU A 179 19.91 -16.59 38.23
N LYS A 180 19.10 -15.55 38.43
CA LYS A 180 18.34 -14.89 37.35
C LYS A 180 19.08 -13.76 36.63
N ARG A 181 20.17 -13.21 37.19
CA ARG A 181 20.90 -12.07 36.59
C ARG A 181 21.89 -12.46 35.46
N ARG A 182 21.82 -13.68 34.91
CA ARG A 182 22.63 -14.12 33.75
C ARG A 182 21.82 -14.29 32.46
N ARG A 183 20.73 -13.53 32.28
CA ARG A 183 19.93 -13.51 31.04
C ARG A 183 19.49 -12.11 30.62
N GLU A 184 20.28 -11.10 30.95
CA GLU A 184 19.94 -9.69 30.68
C GLU A 184 21.09 -8.93 29.99
N ASP A 185 22.03 -9.67 29.40
CA ASP A 185 23.22 -9.11 28.70
C ASP A 185 23.41 -9.70 27.28
N ASP A 186 22.37 -10.28 26.68
CA ASP A 186 22.37 -10.65 25.25
C ASP A 186 21.43 -9.71 24.46
N ASP A 187 21.55 -8.41 24.73
CA ASP A 187 21.14 -7.36 23.80
C ASP A 187 22.23 -7.24 22.72
N GLN A 188 22.23 -8.18 21.78
CA GLN A 188 22.85 -7.98 20.47
C GLN A 188 21.77 -8.18 19.41
N GLU A 189 21.16 -7.04 19.10
CA GLU A 189 20.47 -6.73 17.86
C GLU A 189 21.26 -7.28 16.65
N GLY A 190 20.71 -8.30 16.00
CA GLY A 190 21.13 -8.78 14.69
C GLY A 190 19.94 -8.72 13.73
N PRO A 191 20.13 -8.33 12.46
CA PRO A 191 19.03 -7.97 11.59
C PRO A 191 18.19 -9.21 11.31
N SER A 192 16.89 -9.11 11.54
CA SER A 192 15.91 -10.09 11.07
C SER A 192 15.92 -10.07 9.53
N THR A 193 16.83 -10.84 8.95
CA THR A 193 16.90 -11.10 7.51
C THR A 193 15.59 -11.70 7.05
N GLY A 194 14.94 -11.01 6.11
CA GLY A 194 13.60 -11.28 5.62
C GLY A 194 13.35 -12.74 5.25
N SER A 195 12.30 -13.31 5.84
CA SER A 195 11.71 -14.57 5.42
C SER A 195 10.50 -14.30 4.51
N ASN A 196 10.75 -13.79 3.30
CA ASN A 196 9.78 -13.86 2.21
C ASN A 196 9.83 -15.28 1.61
N ARG A 197 9.21 -16.24 2.30
CA ARG A 197 8.99 -17.58 1.76
C ARG A 197 7.56 -17.63 1.21
N GLY A 198 7.51 -17.67 -0.13
CA GLY A 198 6.36 -17.32 -0.95
C GLY A 198 5.06 -18.07 -0.67
N SER A 199 3.95 -17.33 -0.78
CA SER A 199 2.66 -17.89 -1.16
C SER A 199 2.60 -17.93 -2.69
N GLU A 200 2.99 -19.05 -3.27
CA GLU A 200 2.59 -19.42 -4.63
C GLU A 200 1.07 -19.57 -4.66
N ARG A 201 0.39 -18.61 -5.30
CA ARG A 201 -0.99 -18.81 -5.76
C ARG A 201 -0.92 -19.65 -7.02
N GLN A 202 -1.30 -20.93 -6.92
CA GLN A 202 -1.61 -21.75 -8.09
C GLN A 202 -2.68 -21.05 -8.91
N LYS A 203 -2.37 -20.81 -10.18
CA LYS A 203 -3.30 -20.33 -11.20
C LYS A 203 -3.16 -21.27 -12.39
N GLU A 204 -4.07 -22.23 -12.48
CA GLU A 204 -4.31 -23.11 -13.62
C GLU A 204 -5.83 -23.39 -13.55
N GLY A 205 -6.72 -23.09 -14.50
CA GLY A 205 -6.54 -22.89 -15.92
C GLY A 205 -7.10 -24.11 -16.66
N GLY A 206 -8.39 -24.08 -17.01
CA GLY A 206 -9.09 -25.08 -17.86
C GLY A 206 -10.06 -25.95 -17.06
N GLU A 207 -11.27 -26.30 -17.49
CA GLU A 207 -12.02 -26.15 -18.73
C GLU A 207 -13.50 -26.34 -18.34
N GLN A 208 -14.39 -25.48 -18.85
CA GLN A 208 -15.81 -25.77 -18.85
C GLN A 208 -16.13 -26.48 -20.16
N GLU A 209 -16.35 -27.79 -20.08
CA GLU A 209 -16.96 -28.58 -21.15
C GLU A 209 -18.13 -29.36 -20.55
N SER A 210 -19.33 -28.79 -20.67
CA SER A 210 -20.59 -29.50 -20.40
C SER A 210 -21.41 -29.49 -21.68
N ALA A 211 -21.06 -30.37 -22.60
CA ALA A 211 -21.90 -30.77 -23.71
C ALA A 211 -22.71 -31.99 -23.28
N SER A 212 -24.03 -31.84 -23.13
CA SER A 212 -24.94 -32.98 -22.99
C SER A 212 -26.33 -32.62 -23.49
N THR A 213 -26.56 -32.85 -24.78
CA THR A 213 -27.77 -33.40 -25.43
C THR A 213 -27.40 -33.61 -26.91
N PRO A 214 -27.75 -34.76 -27.53
CA PRO A 214 -29.15 -35.00 -27.92
C PRO A 214 -29.58 -36.48 -27.91
N SER A 215 -30.89 -36.74 -27.88
CA SER A 215 -31.51 -37.77 -28.73
C SER A 215 -33.03 -37.75 -28.56
N GLU A 216 -33.70 -37.09 -29.50
CA GLU A 216 -35.11 -37.32 -29.82
C GLU A 216 -35.18 -38.54 -30.76
N LYS A 217 -36.06 -39.50 -30.47
CA LYS A 217 -36.39 -40.59 -31.39
C LYS A 217 -37.90 -40.68 -31.54
N ALA A 218 -38.33 -40.52 -32.77
CA ALA A 218 -39.70 -40.61 -33.24
C ALA A 218 -40.35 -41.97 -32.96
N THR A 219 -41.61 -41.96 -32.54
CA THR A 219 -42.75 -42.66 -33.16
C THR A 219 -44.03 -41.96 -32.73
#